data_AF-A0A1A6XKP9-F1
#
_entry.id   AF-A0A1A6XKP9-F1
#
_cell.length_a   1.000
_cell.length_b   1.000
_cell.length_c   1.000
_cell.angle_alpha   90.00
_cell.angle_beta   90.00
_cell.angle_gamma   90.00
#
_symmetry.space_group_name_H-M   'P 1'
#
loop_
_entity.id
_entity.type
_entity.pdbx_description
1 polymer ?
#
loop_
_entity_poly.entity_id
_entity_poly.type
_entity_poly.pdbx_seq_one_letter_code
_entity_poly.pdbx_strand_id
1 'polypeptide(L)'
;MVVLYLAVRVLFPLSVFVLACSVLSRLINARLARLPRVPLNLPEPSSSPRRKDRRLHARALRRRPGLRTATRPATAPRRWHIAAACIAVSALVAAVAITPDGARFLVMARSLTGYPATVAEVRVPAAAHAVLLQAWQPVLSHLSRPVSMRYPVPRTGATHEAHATLPVQVRHRPDALQIATAIPVEAEALRTELARLGGVPREAITVRQDEISPWMQPGWQPWPGR
;
A
#
# COMPACT_ATOMS: atom_id res chain seq x y z
N MET A 1 -10.75 -10.15 -9.74
CA MET A 1 -10.18 -8.79 -9.56
C MET A 1 -10.93 -7.96 -8.53
N VAL A 2 -12.25 -7.74 -8.67
CA VAL A 2 -13.04 -6.97 -7.68
C VAL A 2 -12.95 -7.54 -6.26
N VAL A 3 -13.06 -8.87 -6.10
CA VAL A 3 -12.92 -9.54 -4.78
C VAL A 3 -11.54 -9.31 -4.16
N LEU A 4 -10.47 -9.42 -4.96
CA LEU A 4 -9.11 -9.14 -4.50
C LEU A 4 -8.95 -7.69 -4.05
N TYR A 5 -9.49 -6.73 -4.82
CA TYR A 5 -9.51 -5.32 -4.43
C TYR A 5 -10.25 -5.11 -3.11
N LEU A 6 -11.45 -5.68 -2.95
CA LEU A 6 -12.22 -5.55 -1.71
C LEU A 6 -11.48 -6.17 -0.53
N ALA A 7 -10.83 -7.32 -0.72
CA ALA A 7 -10.00 -7.95 0.29
C ALA A 7 -8.82 -7.04 0.68
N VAL A 8 -8.05 -6.53 -0.28
CA VAL A 8 -6.93 -5.61 -0.02
C VAL A 8 -7.42 -4.34 0.67
N ARG A 9 -8.51 -3.73 0.20
CA ARG A 9 -9.10 -2.51 0.74
C ARG A 9 -9.53 -2.65 2.20
N VAL A 10 -9.90 -3.85 2.64
CA VAL A 10 -10.30 -4.12 4.04
C VAL A 10 -9.12 -4.61 4.87
N LEU A 11 -8.37 -5.58 4.36
CA LEU A 11 -7.29 -6.25 5.07
C LEU A 11 -6.08 -5.34 5.27
N PHE A 12 -5.74 -4.48 4.30
CA PHE A 12 -4.58 -3.60 4.43
C PHE A 12 -4.75 -2.59 5.58
N PRO A 13 -5.83 -1.77 5.64
CA PRO A 13 -6.01 -0.85 6.77
C PRO A 13 -6.15 -1.58 8.11
N LEU A 14 -6.83 -2.74 8.11
CA LEU A 14 -6.96 -3.56 9.31
C LEU A 14 -5.60 -4.07 9.80
N SER A 15 -4.73 -4.54 8.90
CA SER A 15 -3.38 -5.00 9.24
C SER A 15 -2.52 -3.88 9.82
N VAL A 16 -2.58 -2.67 9.23
CA VAL A 16 -1.88 -1.49 9.75
C VAL A 16 -2.37 -1.13 11.15
N PHE A 17 -3.69 -1.19 11.38
CA PHE A 17 -4.27 -0.93 12.70
C PHE A 17 -3.83 -1.96 13.74
N VAL A 18 -3.87 -3.25 13.41
CA VAL A 18 -3.43 -4.33 14.30
C VAL A 18 -1.94 -4.21 14.61
N LEU A 19 -1.12 -3.90 13.60
CA LEU A 19 0.32 -3.68 13.77
C LEU A 19 0.59 -2.48 14.69
N ALA A 20 -0.10 -1.35 14.47
CA ALA A 20 0.02 -0.17 15.32
C ALA A 20 -0.36 -0.49 16.77
N CYS A 21 -1.48 -1.17 16.99
CA CYS A 21 -1.92 -1.61 18.32
C CYS A 21 -0.88 -2.53 19.00
N SER A 22 -0.31 -3.48 18.25
CA SER A 22 0.71 -4.40 18.75
C SER A 22 1.97 -3.67 19.19
N VAL A 23 2.49 -2.76 18.35
CA VAL A 23 3.67 -1.94 18.66
C VAL A 23 3.41 -1.04 19.86
N LEU A 24 2.28 -0.32 19.88
CA LEU A 24 1.90 0.57 20.97
C LEU A 24 1.72 -0.18 22.30
N SER A 25 1.11 -1.36 22.27
CA SER A 25 0.97 -2.23 23.45
C SER A 25 2.33 -2.63 24.01
N ARG A 26 3.26 -3.06 23.14
CA ARG A 26 4.63 -3.38 23.55
C ARG A 26 5.35 -2.17 24.13
N LEU A 27 5.19 -0.99 23.55
CA LEU A 27 5.78 0.25 24.06
C LEU A 27 5.22 0.65 25.43
N ILE A 28 3.90 0.55 25.62
CA ILE A 28 3.25 0.81 26.91
C ILE A 28 3.79 -0.17 27.96
N ASN A 29 3.84 -1.47 27.64
CA ASN A 29 4.35 -2.49 28.56
C ASN A 29 5.83 -2.29 28.88
N ALA A 30 6.65 -1.94 27.90
CA ALA A 30 8.07 -1.63 28.10
C ALA A 30 8.26 -0.38 28.98
N ARG A 31 7.43 0.66 28.82
CA ARG A 31 7.46 1.84 29.69
C ARG A 31 6.93 1.53 31.09
N LEU A 32 5.89 0.72 31.21
CA LEU A 32 5.35 0.24 32.49
C LEU A 32 6.38 -0.53 33.30
N ALA A 33 7.16 -1.41 32.65
CA ALA A 33 8.21 -2.18 33.30
C ALA A 33 9.30 -1.31 33.93
N ARG A 34 9.48 -0.08 33.43
CA ARG A 34 10.45 0.90 33.95
C ARG A 34 9.89 1.77 35.09
N LEU A 35 8.58 1.73 35.35
CA LEU A 35 7.99 2.52 36.42
C LEU A 35 8.25 1.87 37.79
N PRO A 36 8.51 2.67 38.84
CA PRO A 36 8.67 2.15 40.19
C PRO A 36 7.37 1.44 40.62
N ARG A 37 7.53 0.28 41.26
CA ARG A 37 6.38 -0.48 41.79
C ARG A 37 5.71 0.34 42.88
N VAL A 38 4.38 0.39 42.86
CA VAL A 38 3.62 1.22 43.80
C VAL A 38 3.49 0.45 45.12
N PRO A 39 3.88 1.04 46.27
CA PRO A 39 3.67 0.42 47.57
C PRO A 39 2.16 0.32 47.84
N LEU A 40 1.68 -0.88 48.09
CA LEU A 40 0.39 -1.14 48.71
C LEU A 40 0.60 -1.07 50.22
N ASN A 41 0.05 -0.02 50.83
CA ASN A 41 -0.18 -0.01 52.27
C ASN A 41 -1.22 -1.09 52.55
N LEU A 42 -0.75 -2.23 53.07
CA LEU A 42 -1.64 -3.25 53.57
C LEU A 42 -2.41 -2.62 54.73
N PRO A 43 -3.76 -2.65 54.72
CA PRO A 43 -4.51 -2.20 55.88
C PRO A 43 -4.04 -3.02 57.07
N GLU A 44 -3.83 -2.36 58.21
CA GLU A 44 -3.69 -3.05 59.48
C GLU A 44 -4.79 -4.12 59.61
N PRO A 45 -4.51 -5.26 60.28
CA PRO A 45 -5.30 -6.49 60.24
C PRO A 45 -6.83 -6.36 60.46
N SER A 46 -7.32 -5.19 60.90
CA SER A 46 -8.70 -4.88 61.23
C SER A 46 -9.42 -3.81 60.38
N SER A 47 -8.76 -3.02 59.52
CA SER A 47 -9.37 -1.76 59.02
C SER A 47 -10.08 -1.81 57.65
N SER A 48 -10.06 -2.93 56.92
CA SER A 48 -10.75 -2.99 55.61
C SER A 48 -12.25 -3.29 55.75
N PRO A 49 -13.16 -2.44 55.22
CA PRO A 49 -14.61 -2.64 55.29
C PRO A 49 -15.11 -3.80 54.42
N ARG A 50 -14.32 -4.31 53.47
CA ARG A 50 -14.72 -5.39 52.54
C ARG A 50 -14.23 -6.76 53.01
N ARG A 51 -15.15 -7.72 53.18
CA ARG A 51 -14.86 -9.10 53.60
C ARG A 51 -13.92 -9.86 52.65
N LYS A 52 -13.97 -9.55 51.33
CA LYS A 52 -13.10 -10.17 50.31
C LYS A 52 -11.62 -9.80 50.50
N ASP A 53 -11.35 -8.55 50.85
CA ASP A 53 -9.99 -8.02 50.98
C ASP A 53 -9.30 -8.59 52.23
N ARG A 54 -10.06 -8.73 53.34
CA ARG A 54 -9.59 -9.43 54.55
C ARG A 54 -9.17 -10.89 54.28
N ARG A 55 -9.92 -11.62 53.44
CA ARG A 55 -9.60 -13.02 53.07
C ARG A 55 -8.33 -13.11 52.22
N LEU A 56 -8.15 -12.19 51.26
CA LEU A 56 -6.94 -12.13 50.44
C LEU A 56 -5.72 -11.77 51.30
N HIS A 57 -5.86 -10.83 52.22
CA HIS A 57 -4.83 -10.43 53.17
C HIS A 57 -4.37 -11.59 54.07
N ALA A 58 -5.32 -12.31 54.69
CA ALA A 58 -5.01 -13.47 55.52
C ALA A 58 -4.30 -14.59 54.73
N ARG A 59 -4.69 -14.81 53.47
CA ARG A 59 -4.01 -15.78 52.59
C ARG A 59 -2.58 -15.33 52.23
N ALA A 60 -2.36 -14.04 52.04
CA ALA A 60 -1.04 -13.48 51.76
C ALA A 60 -0.09 -13.59 52.96
N LEU A 61 -0.56 -13.25 54.17
CA LEU A 61 0.21 -13.37 55.41
C LEU A 61 0.59 -14.81 55.74
N ARG A 62 -0.31 -15.79 55.50
CA ARG A 62 0.02 -17.22 55.69
C ARG A 62 1.20 -17.69 54.85
N ARG A 63 1.40 -17.11 53.66
CA ARG A 63 2.50 -17.48 52.76
C ARG A 63 3.80 -16.74 53.09
N ARG A 64 3.72 -15.55 53.69
CA ARG A 64 4.86 -14.71 54.07
C ARG A 64 4.53 -13.92 55.34
N PRO A 65 4.91 -14.42 56.53
CA PRO A 65 4.47 -13.85 57.81
C PRO A 65 5.07 -12.48 58.15
N GLY A 66 6.16 -12.05 57.47
CA GLY A 66 6.82 -10.74 57.68
C GLY A 66 6.45 -9.65 56.67
N LEU A 67 5.36 -9.81 55.92
CA LEU A 67 5.05 -8.94 54.78
C LEU A 67 4.45 -7.60 55.24
N ARG A 68 5.33 -6.63 55.55
CA ARG A 68 4.96 -5.27 55.98
C ARG A 68 4.50 -4.36 54.84
N THR A 69 4.95 -4.62 53.61
CA THR A 69 4.60 -3.85 52.41
C THR A 69 4.40 -4.81 51.24
N ALA A 70 3.24 -4.77 50.60
CA ALA A 70 3.04 -5.41 49.30
C ALA A 70 3.35 -4.40 48.20
N THR A 71 3.87 -4.81 47.04
CA THR A 71 4.07 -3.91 45.90
C THR A 71 3.15 -4.31 44.76
N ARG A 72 2.39 -3.36 44.21
CA ARG A 72 1.58 -3.58 43.00
C ARG A 72 2.39 -3.20 41.75
N PRO A 73 2.28 -3.93 40.63
CA PRO A 73 2.75 -3.41 39.35
C PRO A 73 2.10 -2.05 39.07
N ALA A 74 2.88 -1.09 38.58
CA ALA A 74 2.38 0.23 38.21
C ALA A 74 1.32 0.09 37.11
N THR A 75 0.16 0.73 37.30
CA THR A 75 -0.90 0.76 36.29
C THR A 75 -0.59 1.88 35.29
N ALA A 76 -0.81 1.64 34.00
CA ALA A 76 -0.58 2.67 32.99
C ALA A 76 -1.58 3.82 33.20
N PRO A 77 -1.14 5.08 33.13
CA PRO A 77 -2.05 6.20 33.24
C PRO A 77 -2.99 6.21 32.02
N ARG A 78 -4.28 6.51 32.23
CA ARG A 78 -5.32 6.50 31.18
C ARG A 78 -4.91 7.30 29.93
N ARG A 79 -4.20 8.41 30.11
CA ARG A 79 -3.66 9.24 29.01
C ARG A 79 -2.78 8.48 28.01
N TRP A 80 -2.05 7.45 28.45
CA TRP A 80 -1.25 6.63 27.54
C TRP A 80 -2.12 5.77 26.62
N HIS A 81 -3.20 5.20 27.17
CA HIS A 81 -4.17 4.44 26.37
C HIS A 81 -4.93 5.34 25.40
N ILE A 82 -5.30 6.56 25.82
CA ILE A 82 -5.96 7.54 24.94
C ILE A 82 -5.02 7.95 23.81
N ALA A 83 -3.77 8.32 24.11
CA ALA A 83 -2.78 8.67 23.09
C ALA A 83 -2.52 7.52 22.11
N ALA A 84 -2.40 6.29 22.62
CA ALA A 84 -2.24 5.10 21.77
C ALA A 84 -3.46 4.86 20.87
N ALA A 85 -4.67 5.03 21.40
CA ALA A 85 -5.90 4.92 20.60
C ALA A 85 -5.93 5.98 19.49
N CYS A 86 -5.60 7.23 19.81
CA CYS A 86 -5.51 8.30 18.80
C CYS A 86 -4.51 7.93 17.70
N ILE A 87 -3.30 7.49 18.05
CA ILE A 87 -2.27 7.10 17.07
C ILE A 87 -2.74 5.93 16.20
N ALA A 88 -3.34 4.89 16.80
CA ALA A 88 -3.83 3.73 16.05
C ALA A 88 -4.95 4.11 15.08
N VAL A 89 -5.89 4.97 15.50
CA VAL A 89 -6.96 5.49 14.63
C VAL A 89 -6.39 6.36 13.53
N SER A 90 -5.44 7.24 13.82
CA SER A 90 -4.76 8.04 12.79
C SER A 90 -4.05 7.17 11.76
N ALA A 91 -3.37 6.11 12.19
CA ALA A 91 -2.74 5.15 11.29
C ALA A 91 -3.76 4.42 10.40
N LEU A 92 -4.92 4.04 10.96
CA LEU A 92 -6.01 3.43 10.21
C LEU A 92 -6.56 4.40 9.15
N VAL A 93 -6.85 5.65 9.52
CA VAL A 93 -7.36 6.68 8.60
C VAL A 93 -6.34 6.94 7.49
N ALA A 94 -5.05 7.07 7.83
CA ALA A 94 -3.98 7.22 6.85
C ALA A 94 -3.90 6.02 5.89
N ALA A 95 -4.00 4.80 6.40
CA ALA A 95 -3.99 3.58 5.58
C ALA A 95 -5.16 3.52 4.60
N VAL A 96 -6.36 3.92 5.04
CA VAL A 96 -7.53 4.04 4.16
C VAL A 96 -7.30 5.12 3.09
N ALA A 97 -6.72 6.27 3.45
CA ALA A 97 -6.50 7.39 2.54
C ALA A 97 -5.48 7.08 1.43
N ILE A 98 -4.44 6.29 1.73
CA ILE A 98 -3.43 5.89 0.74
C ILE A 98 -3.83 4.68 -0.10
N THR A 99 -4.92 3.98 0.28
CA THR A 99 -5.38 2.81 -0.48
C THR A 99 -5.83 3.27 -1.86
N PRO A 100 -5.26 2.72 -2.96
CA PRO A 100 -5.64 3.14 -4.31
C PRO A 100 -7.12 2.86 -4.56
N ASP A 101 -7.75 3.69 -5.39
CA ASP A 101 -9.08 3.38 -5.90
C ASP A 101 -9.07 2.08 -6.72
N GLY A 102 -10.26 1.57 -7.03
CA GLY A 102 -10.40 0.28 -7.69
C GLY A 102 -9.73 0.19 -9.06
N ALA A 103 -9.73 1.27 -9.83
CA ALA A 103 -9.16 1.28 -11.17
C ALA A 103 -7.63 1.42 -11.12
N ARG A 104 -7.10 2.24 -10.21
CA ARG A 104 -5.65 2.32 -9.91
C ARG A 104 -5.12 1.01 -9.37
N PHE A 105 -5.87 0.32 -8.51
CA PHE A 105 -5.51 -1.03 -8.06
C PHE A 105 -5.41 -1.99 -9.24
N LEU A 106 -6.34 -1.92 -10.20
CA LEU A 106 -6.30 -2.77 -11.39
C LEU A 106 -5.09 -2.47 -12.28
N VAL A 107 -4.71 -1.20 -12.43
CA VAL A 107 -3.49 -0.79 -13.14
C VAL A 107 -2.25 -1.32 -12.43
N MET A 108 -2.17 -1.19 -11.10
CA MET A 108 -1.07 -1.73 -10.29
C MET A 108 -0.98 -3.26 -10.42
N ALA A 109 -2.11 -3.96 -10.28
CA ALA A 109 -2.18 -5.41 -10.38
C ALA A 109 -1.71 -5.90 -11.76
N ARG A 110 -2.19 -5.28 -12.86
CA ARG A 110 -1.73 -5.61 -14.21
C ARG A 110 -0.27 -5.27 -14.44
N SER A 111 0.21 -4.16 -13.88
CA SER A 111 1.62 -3.78 -13.99
C SER A 111 2.56 -4.76 -13.27
N LEU A 112 2.04 -5.47 -12.26
CA LEU A 112 2.72 -6.54 -11.54
C LEU A 112 2.61 -7.91 -12.23
N THR A 113 1.39 -8.33 -12.60
CA THR A 113 1.12 -9.68 -13.12
C THR A 113 1.45 -9.85 -14.59
N GLY A 114 1.45 -8.75 -15.34
CA GLY A 114 1.58 -8.78 -16.79
C GLY A 114 0.29 -8.43 -17.51
N TYR A 115 0.45 -7.91 -18.73
CA TYR A 115 -0.62 -7.74 -19.70
C TYR A 115 -0.08 -7.85 -21.13
N PRO A 116 -0.90 -8.32 -22.08
CA PRO A 116 -0.54 -8.33 -23.48
C PRO A 116 -0.38 -6.89 -23.99
N ALA A 117 0.73 -6.63 -24.67
CA ALA A 117 1.09 -5.33 -25.21
C ALA A 117 1.66 -5.45 -26.61
N THR A 118 1.50 -4.39 -27.40
CA THR A 118 2.21 -4.26 -28.68
C THR A 118 3.49 -3.48 -28.41
N VAL A 119 4.64 -4.14 -28.56
CA VAL A 119 5.96 -3.55 -28.31
C VAL A 119 6.58 -3.11 -29.64
N ALA A 120 6.81 -1.81 -29.78
CA ALA A 120 7.58 -1.22 -30.86
C ALA A 120 9.00 -0.91 -30.37
N GLU A 121 10.01 -1.40 -31.07
CA GLU A 121 11.43 -1.20 -30.80
C GLU A 121 12.07 -0.49 -31.99
N VAL A 122 12.73 0.64 -31.72
CA VAL A 122 13.40 1.44 -32.74
C VAL A 122 14.86 1.62 -32.39
N ARG A 123 15.74 1.27 -33.33
CA ARG A 123 17.20 1.41 -33.15
C ARG A 123 17.63 2.85 -33.41
N VAL A 124 17.84 3.60 -32.34
CA VAL A 124 18.26 5.01 -32.37
C VAL A 124 19.17 5.32 -31.18
N PRO A 125 20.16 6.20 -31.35
CA PRO A 125 21.03 6.61 -30.26
C PRO A 125 20.24 7.35 -29.17
N ALA A 126 20.68 7.22 -27.91
CA ALA A 126 20.04 7.84 -26.75
C ALA A 126 19.72 9.33 -26.91
N ALA A 127 20.57 10.08 -27.62
CA ALA A 127 20.37 11.51 -27.87
C ALA A 127 19.08 11.83 -28.67
N ALA A 128 18.63 10.90 -29.51
CA ALA A 128 17.42 11.07 -30.33
C ALA A 128 16.12 10.65 -29.63
N HIS A 129 16.19 9.99 -28.46
CA HIS A 129 15.02 9.39 -27.82
C HIS A 129 13.95 10.42 -27.46
N ALA A 130 14.35 11.55 -26.88
CA ALA A 130 13.41 12.58 -26.46
C ALA A 130 12.68 13.21 -27.65
N VAL A 131 13.42 13.50 -28.74
CA VAL A 131 12.86 14.06 -29.98
C VAL A 131 11.87 13.08 -30.61
N LEU A 132 12.23 11.80 -30.65
CA LEU A 132 11.40 10.76 -31.23
C LEU A 132 10.09 10.55 -30.42
N LEU A 133 10.18 10.54 -29.08
CA LEU A 133 8.99 10.48 -28.22
C LEU A 133 8.06 11.67 -28.39
N GLN A 134 8.62 12.86 -28.62
CA GLN A 134 7.82 14.06 -28.89
C GLN A 134 7.14 13.98 -30.26
N ALA A 135 7.85 13.50 -31.29
CA ALA A 135 7.29 13.29 -32.62
C ALA A 135 6.15 12.26 -32.61
N TRP A 136 6.26 11.22 -31.78
CA TRP A 136 5.25 10.18 -31.65
C TRP A 136 4.08 10.52 -30.71
N GLN A 137 4.15 11.64 -29.99
CA GLN A 137 3.12 12.07 -29.04
C GLN A 137 1.67 11.99 -29.56
N PRO A 138 1.36 12.40 -30.82
CA PRO A 138 -0.01 12.33 -31.36
C PRO A 138 -0.56 10.90 -31.45
N VAL A 139 0.30 9.91 -31.67
CA VAL A 139 -0.09 8.50 -31.74
C VAL A 139 -0.13 7.90 -30.35
N LEU A 140 0.90 8.14 -29.52
CA LEU A 140 1.02 7.54 -28.20
C LEU A 140 -0.09 7.95 -27.23
N SER A 141 -0.64 9.17 -27.34
CA SER A 141 -1.75 9.65 -26.49
C SER A 141 -3.01 8.78 -26.61
N HIS A 142 -3.30 8.30 -27.81
CA HIS A 142 -4.46 7.46 -28.11
C HIS A 142 -4.25 5.98 -27.80
N LEU A 143 -3.00 5.57 -27.54
CA LEU A 143 -2.64 4.17 -27.28
C LEU A 143 -2.64 3.79 -25.79
N SER A 144 -3.10 4.71 -24.94
CA SER A 144 -3.39 4.44 -23.53
C SER A 144 -4.71 3.67 -23.41
N ARG A 145 -4.74 2.63 -22.56
CA ARG A 145 -5.94 1.81 -22.39
C ARG A 145 -6.79 2.33 -21.23
N PRO A 146 -8.02 2.79 -21.44
CA PRO A 146 -8.92 3.10 -20.33
C PRO A 146 -9.29 1.82 -19.60
N VAL A 147 -9.36 1.92 -18.28
CA VAL A 147 -9.67 0.83 -17.38
C VAL A 147 -10.69 1.33 -16.37
N SER A 148 -11.83 0.67 -16.27
CA SER A 148 -12.81 0.93 -15.23
C SER A 148 -12.98 -0.27 -14.30
N MET A 149 -13.37 -0.01 -13.06
CA MET A 149 -13.76 -1.04 -12.12
C MET A 149 -15.00 -0.60 -11.34
N ARG A 150 -16.05 -1.41 -11.44
CA ARG A 150 -17.28 -1.26 -10.68
C ARG A 150 -17.21 -2.07 -9.39
N TYR A 151 -17.53 -1.45 -8.26
CA TYR A 151 -17.60 -2.14 -6.97
C TYR A 151 -18.68 -1.53 -6.06
N PRO A 152 -19.29 -2.34 -5.18
CA PRO A 152 -20.28 -1.83 -4.23
C PRO A 152 -19.61 -0.97 -3.15
N VAL A 153 -20.30 0.11 -2.75
CA VAL A 153 -19.92 0.93 -1.59
C VAL A 153 -20.68 0.41 -0.37
N PRO A 154 -20.00 -0.17 0.64
CA PRO A 154 -20.68 -0.84 1.75
C PRO A 154 -21.64 0.04 2.55
N ARG A 155 -21.37 1.35 2.58
CA ARG A 155 -22.12 2.32 3.40
C ARG A 155 -23.41 2.82 2.75
N THR A 156 -23.49 2.81 1.43
CA THR A 156 -24.63 3.38 0.67
C THR A 156 -25.38 2.36 -0.16
N GLY A 157 -24.85 1.14 -0.32
CA GLY A 157 -25.41 0.11 -1.22
C GLY A 157 -25.30 0.45 -2.71
N ALA A 158 -24.80 1.66 -3.04
CA ALA A 158 -24.62 2.10 -4.41
C ALA A 158 -23.36 1.46 -5.04
N THR A 159 -23.42 1.25 -6.35
CA THR A 159 -22.25 0.86 -7.14
C THR A 159 -21.43 2.10 -7.47
N HIS A 160 -20.13 2.06 -7.17
CA HIS A 160 -19.19 3.07 -7.60
C HIS A 160 -18.38 2.57 -8.79
N GLU A 161 -18.19 3.42 -9.79
CA GLU A 161 -17.37 3.15 -10.97
C GLU A 161 -16.12 4.02 -10.94
N ALA A 162 -14.97 3.39 -10.65
CA ALA A 162 -13.68 4.05 -10.70
C ALA A 162 -13.10 3.93 -12.12
N HIS A 163 -12.36 4.96 -12.54
CA HIS A 163 -11.72 5.03 -13.86
C HIS A 163 -10.23 5.33 -13.69
N ALA A 164 -9.40 4.65 -14.47
CA ALA A 164 -7.97 4.90 -14.59
C ALA A 164 -7.52 4.60 -16.02
N THR A 165 -6.29 4.98 -16.34
CA THR A 165 -5.67 4.69 -17.63
C THR A 165 -4.43 3.84 -17.41
N LEU A 166 -4.28 2.80 -18.23
CA LEU A 166 -3.05 2.05 -18.31
C LEU A 166 -2.14 2.77 -19.32
N PRO A 167 -1.06 3.42 -18.85
CA PRO A 167 -0.25 4.28 -19.69
C PRO A 167 0.57 3.46 -20.67
N VAL A 168 0.94 4.09 -21.77
CA VAL A 168 2.01 3.58 -22.64
C VAL A 168 3.30 3.51 -21.83
N GLN A 169 4.02 2.40 -21.93
CA GLN A 169 5.29 2.20 -21.24
C GLN A 169 6.44 2.49 -22.20
N VAL A 170 7.48 3.15 -21.72
CA VAL A 170 8.69 3.47 -22.48
C VAL A 170 9.88 2.85 -21.77
N ARG A 171 10.78 2.25 -22.54
CA ARG A 171 12.05 1.71 -22.05
C ARG A 171 13.18 2.23 -22.90
N HIS A 172 14.08 2.97 -22.26
CA HIS A 172 15.28 3.51 -22.88
C HIS A 172 16.41 2.48 -22.78
N ARG A 173 17.05 2.18 -23.92
CA ARG A 173 18.30 1.39 -24.01
C ARG A 173 19.35 2.21 -24.76
N PRO A 174 20.66 1.97 -24.58
CA PRO A 174 21.71 2.79 -25.20
C PRO A 174 21.51 3.06 -26.70
N ASP A 175 21.16 2.02 -27.46
CA ASP A 175 21.00 2.07 -28.92
C ASP A 175 19.57 1.77 -29.40
N ALA A 176 18.60 1.71 -28.48
CA ALA A 176 17.22 1.41 -28.82
C ALA A 176 16.22 2.10 -27.90
N LEU A 177 15.13 2.57 -28.49
CA LEU A 177 13.95 3.04 -27.78
C LEU A 177 12.85 1.99 -27.93
N GLN A 178 12.28 1.54 -26.82
CA GLN A 178 11.17 0.59 -26.83
C GLN A 178 9.93 1.23 -26.23
N ILE A 179 8.79 0.97 -26.85
CA ILE A 179 7.48 1.47 -26.46
C ILE A 179 6.53 0.30 -26.40
N ALA A 180 5.70 0.25 -25.37
CA ALA A 180 4.69 -0.77 -25.25
C ALA A 180 3.30 -0.20 -24.99
N THR A 181 2.36 -0.57 -25.87
CA THR A 181 0.99 -0.08 -25.87
C THR A 181 0.10 -1.05 -25.11
N ALA A 182 -0.82 -0.52 -24.30
CA ALA A 182 -1.73 -1.33 -23.50
C ALA A 182 -2.94 -1.88 -24.30
N ILE A 183 -3.06 -1.45 -25.57
CA ILE A 183 -4.10 -1.83 -26.52
C ILE A 183 -3.43 -2.68 -27.63
N PRO A 184 -4.08 -3.76 -28.10
CA PRO A 184 -3.64 -4.46 -29.29
C PRO A 184 -3.77 -3.54 -30.51
N VAL A 185 -2.66 -3.29 -31.19
CA VAL A 185 -2.62 -2.49 -32.43
C VAL A 185 -2.10 -3.38 -33.55
N GLU A 186 -2.60 -3.15 -34.76
CA GLU A 186 -2.04 -3.80 -35.94
C GLU A 186 -0.58 -3.38 -36.13
N ALA A 187 0.31 -4.37 -36.20
CA ALA A 187 1.75 -4.15 -36.18
C ALA A 187 2.23 -3.25 -37.35
N GLU A 188 1.65 -3.45 -38.53
CA GLU A 188 2.02 -2.69 -39.74
C GLU A 188 1.50 -1.26 -39.73
N ALA A 189 0.27 -1.04 -39.25
CA ALA A 189 -0.28 0.29 -39.11
C ALA A 189 0.53 1.11 -38.10
N LEU A 190 0.85 0.52 -36.95
CA LEU A 190 1.68 1.15 -35.92
C LEU A 190 3.08 1.47 -36.46
N ARG A 191 3.72 0.51 -37.14
CA ARG A 191 5.04 0.69 -37.75
C ARG A 191 5.05 1.84 -38.75
N THR A 192 4.05 1.91 -39.61
CA THR A 192 3.95 2.93 -40.66
C THR A 192 3.76 4.32 -40.06
N GLU A 193 2.89 4.46 -39.06
CA GLU A 193 2.65 5.74 -38.39
C GLU A 193 3.86 6.22 -37.58
N LEU A 194 4.54 5.32 -36.85
CA LEU A 194 5.75 5.67 -36.12
C LEU A 194 6.88 6.08 -37.06
N ALA A 195 7.06 5.40 -38.20
CA ALA A 195 8.05 5.77 -39.20
C ALA A 195 7.74 7.15 -39.81
N ARG A 196 6.47 7.39 -40.17
CA ARG A 196 6.00 8.66 -40.75
C ARG A 196 6.24 9.84 -39.83
N LEU A 197 5.90 9.71 -38.55
CA LEU A 197 6.04 10.79 -37.57
C LEU A 197 7.48 10.97 -37.10
N GLY A 198 8.22 9.87 -36.93
CA GLY A 198 9.59 9.89 -36.41
C GLY A 198 10.67 10.22 -37.44
N GLY A 199 10.33 10.21 -38.74
CA GLY A 199 11.31 10.37 -39.82
C GLY A 199 12.36 9.26 -39.87
N VAL A 200 12.03 8.08 -39.33
CA VAL A 200 12.93 6.91 -39.27
C VAL A 200 12.51 5.85 -40.28
N PRO A 201 13.46 5.08 -40.85
CA PRO A 201 13.14 4.02 -41.79
C PRO A 201 12.29 2.93 -41.13
N ARG A 202 11.33 2.37 -41.87
CA ARG A 202 10.41 1.33 -41.35
C ARG A 202 11.15 0.08 -40.89
N GLU A 203 12.28 -0.21 -41.52
CA GLU A 203 13.16 -1.34 -41.23
C GLU A 203 13.88 -1.18 -39.88
N ALA A 204 14.06 0.05 -39.40
CA ALA A 204 14.61 0.31 -38.07
C ALA A 204 13.58 0.10 -36.95
N ILE A 205 12.29 -0.06 -37.30
CA ILE A 205 11.19 -0.30 -36.35
C ILE A 205 10.77 -1.77 -36.39
N THR A 206 11.00 -2.47 -35.29
CA THR A 206 10.48 -3.82 -35.07
C THR A 206 9.24 -3.74 -34.19
N VAL A 207 8.12 -4.29 -34.64
CA VAL A 207 6.88 -4.37 -33.85
C VAL A 207 6.57 -5.82 -33.55
N ARG A 208 6.34 -6.15 -32.28
CA ARG A 208 5.97 -7.50 -31.82
C ARG A 208 4.85 -7.44 -30.80
N GLN A 209 4.07 -8.50 -30.70
CA GLN A 209 3.19 -8.73 -29.56
C GLN A 209 4.00 -9.43 -28.47
N ASP A 210 3.91 -8.92 -27.25
CA ASP A 210 4.63 -9.47 -26.10
C ASP A 210 3.82 -9.26 -24.82
N GLU A 211 4.13 -10.00 -23.78
CA GLU A 211 3.56 -9.79 -22.45
C GLU A 211 4.53 -8.95 -21.60
N ILE A 212 4.04 -7.80 -21.13
CA ILE A 212 4.87 -6.89 -20.34
C ILE A 212 4.38 -6.82 -18.89
N SER A 213 5.33 -6.87 -17.97
CA SER A 213 5.12 -6.65 -16.53
C SER A 213 6.05 -5.52 -16.07
N PRO A 214 5.65 -4.24 -16.22
CA PRO A 214 6.51 -3.09 -15.94
C PRO A 214 7.19 -3.08 -14.57
N TRP A 215 6.55 -3.66 -13.54
CA TRP A 215 7.15 -3.72 -12.20
C TRP A 215 8.12 -4.87 -12.01
N MET A 216 7.98 -5.93 -12.80
CA MET A 216 8.87 -7.11 -12.76
C MET A 216 10.04 -6.97 -13.73
N GLN A 217 9.89 -6.17 -14.79
CA GLN A 217 10.89 -5.96 -15.83
C GLN A 217 11.52 -4.57 -15.66
N PRO A 218 12.84 -4.48 -15.39
CA PRO A 218 13.50 -3.20 -15.18
C PRO A 218 13.51 -2.35 -16.46
N GLY A 219 13.51 -1.02 -16.25
CA GLY A 219 13.67 -0.02 -17.31
C GLY A 219 12.38 0.44 -17.98
N TRP A 220 11.22 -0.15 -17.68
CA TRP A 220 9.93 0.40 -18.11
C TRP A 220 9.52 1.58 -17.23
N GLN A 221 9.10 2.66 -17.88
CA GLN A 221 8.59 3.86 -17.23
C GLN A 221 7.29 4.29 -17.91
N PRO A 222 6.29 4.76 -17.16
CA PRO A 222 5.08 5.30 -17.76
C PRO A 222 5.43 6.54 -18.56
N TRP A 223 4.97 6.59 -19.81
CA TRP A 223 5.12 7.78 -20.63
C TRP A 223 4.28 8.91 -20.03
N PRO A 224 4.89 10.06 -19.69
CA PRO A 224 4.20 11.11 -18.94
C PRO A 224 3.16 11.88 -19.74
N GLY A 225 3.00 11.59 -21.06
CA GLY A 225 1.93 12.09 -21.93
C GLY A 225 1.51 13.53 -21.63
N ARG A 226 2.24 14.51 -22.15
CA ARG A 226 1.77 15.91 -22.05
C ARG A 226 0.53 16.12 -22.91
#